data_AF-A0A9P9CFL3-F1
#
_entry.id   AF-A0A9P9CFL3-F1
#
_cell.length_a   1.000
_cell.length_b   1.000
_cell.length_c   1.000
_cell.angle_alpha   90.00
_cell.angle_beta   90.00
_cell.angle_gamma   90.00
#
_symmetry.space_group_name_H-M   'P 1'
#
loop_
_entity.id
_entity.type
_entity.pdbx_description
1 polymer ?
#
loop_
_entity_poly.entity_id
_entity_poly.type
_entity_poly.pdbx_seq_one_letter_code
_entity_poly.pdbx_strand_id
1 'polypeptide(L)'
;MPLPESPEELSALIVAACNTAAIDGPPTTLLSDILSELDRTDAERRSDLLEPLVIVPALVQILSDSEPPLRMLKLLARDANAKECVLAFAEELERLCSAIDQIDEDVEDQVRDGKRMADAVVRLVQAVTVAAPRVALRKRSLHETSKPWVKIVQRAVRVLSGAAFVSRGSVVEVLQTDLTFAEALKRRAEDEGIASDDKLATEVRLQSHVISSVDNAYTKLQAHLALRLYESQNSRLILRSGVPPGWESDDAVLTRASDFVQSIDNFVQPSFGSLVILVHHANFTASSSTVSTYMPILIAYLQANQSIDAPLALLLRYLSNSTTQTQSIELPEPLAAALIPLVAPLSAAHPHPPTRLLLFRGLLKPMLLRTPPALRLSLYAGLLSPDETAAYPQLRVAAIALVRDDLTATLRAGGGGAFAGPRTLQTLAPLVLRPSPPNLFEQTDLDVHSFVQEAEPARLTEALLFYYAVLVADTANKTGIRDKDTLRSVDRDLLQPLRQHVPKWIAKLQASDTHSHGHAVMALAGLETALERVDEARATL
;
A
#
# COMPACT_ATOMS: atom_id res chain seq x y z
N MET A 1 15.11 7.16 -52.20
CA MET A 1 14.75 8.52 -52.64
C MET A 1 15.78 9.46 -52.04
N PRO A 2 16.47 10.33 -52.81
CA PRO A 2 17.42 11.28 -52.24
C PRO A 2 16.69 12.24 -51.29
N LEU A 3 17.31 12.59 -50.16
CA LEU A 3 16.76 13.60 -49.25
C LEU A 3 16.78 14.98 -49.92
N PRO A 4 15.74 15.81 -49.72
CA PRO A 4 15.79 17.22 -50.08
C PRO A 4 17.00 17.91 -49.45
N GLU A 5 17.59 18.87 -50.16
CA GLU A 5 18.72 19.66 -49.64
C GLU A 5 18.24 20.81 -48.74
N SER A 6 16.96 21.19 -48.83
CA SER A 6 16.34 22.21 -47.99
C SER A 6 15.65 21.61 -46.76
N PRO A 7 15.85 22.16 -45.55
CA PRO A 7 15.15 21.73 -44.33
C PRO A 7 13.63 21.87 -44.47
N GLU A 8 13.15 22.96 -45.08
CA GLU A 8 11.72 23.23 -45.26
C GLU A 8 11.05 22.16 -46.13
N GLU A 9 11.73 21.73 -47.20
CA GLU A 9 11.23 20.69 -48.11
C GLU A 9 11.18 19.32 -47.42
N LEU A 10 12.20 18.99 -46.61
CA LEU A 10 12.23 17.76 -45.83
C LEU A 10 11.13 17.74 -44.76
N SER A 11 10.97 18.84 -44.01
CA SER A 11 9.91 19.00 -43.02
C SER A 11 8.53 18.86 -43.66
N ALA A 12 8.28 19.53 -44.79
CA ALA A 12 7.01 19.42 -45.52
C ALA A 12 6.74 17.98 -45.99
N LEU A 13 7.77 17.27 -46.46
CA LEU A 13 7.66 15.87 -46.87
C LEU A 13 7.33 14.94 -45.70
N ILE A 14 7.98 15.14 -44.55
CA ILE A 14 7.71 14.36 -43.33
C ILE A 14 6.30 14.65 -42.83
N VAL A 15 5.87 15.92 -42.78
CA VAL A 15 4.51 16.30 -42.38
C VAL A 15 3.47 15.73 -43.33
N ALA A 16 3.71 15.76 -44.64
CA ALA A 16 2.82 15.14 -45.62
C ALA A 16 2.70 13.63 -45.38
N ALA A 17 3.82 12.93 -45.13
CA ALA A 17 3.82 11.51 -44.79
C ALA A 17 3.00 11.23 -43.51
N CYS A 18 3.14 12.07 -42.48
CA CYS A 18 2.36 11.96 -41.24
C CYS A 18 0.86 12.17 -41.46
N ASN A 19 0.48 13.20 -42.22
CA ASN A 19 -0.92 13.52 -42.51
C ASN A 19 -1.59 12.41 -43.34
N THR A 20 -0.90 11.85 -44.33
CA THR A 20 -1.40 10.69 -45.08
C THR A 20 -1.61 9.49 -44.17
N ALA A 21 -0.65 9.20 -43.28
CA ALA A 21 -0.77 8.10 -42.32
C ALA A 21 -1.91 8.29 -41.30
N ALA A 22 -2.21 9.54 -40.92
CA ALA A 22 -3.31 9.87 -40.02
C ALA A 22 -4.69 9.64 -40.66
N ILE A 23 -4.83 9.87 -41.97
CA ILE A 23 -6.11 9.76 -42.69
C ILE A 23 -6.34 8.33 -43.20
N ASP A 24 -5.33 7.71 -43.82
CA ASP A 24 -5.49 6.48 -44.60
C ASP A 24 -5.09 5.19 -43.85
N GLY A 25 -4.62 5.30 -42.59
CA GLY A 25 -3.98 4.19 -41.87
C GLY A 25 -2.54 3.95 -42.39
N PRO A 26 -1.76 2.99 -41.85
CA PRO A 26 -0.32 2.97 -42.14
C PRO A 26 -0.02 2.40 -43.54
N PRO A 27 0.64 3.21 -44.39
CA PRO A 27 1.85 2.76 -45.04
C PRO A 27 3.00 3.68 -44.62
N THR A 28 3.70 3.29 -43.55
CA THR A 28 4.87 3.99 -43.02
C THR A 28 6.10 3.90 -43.92
N THR A 29 5.95 3.47 -45.18
CA THR A 29 7.04 3.21 -46.12
C THR A 29 7.80 4.48 -46.47
N LEU A 30 7.10 5.59 -46.75
CA LEU A 30 7.74 6.87 -47.04
C LEU A 30 8.56 7.38 -45.84
N LEU A 31 8.02 7.28 -44.62
CA LEU A 31 8.73 7.66 -43.41
C LEU A 31 9.94 6.74 -43.14
N SER A 32 9.80 5.43 -43.39
CA SER A 32 10.90 4.47 -43.32
C SER A 32 12.01 4.75 -44.34
N ASP A 33 11.66 5.16 -45.55
CA ASP A 33 12.61 5.53 -46.60
C ASP A 33 13.38 6.79 -46.21
N ILE A 34 12.67 7.81 -45.70
CA ILE A 34 13.28 9.04 -45.16
C ILE A 34 14.24 8.69 -44.01
N LEU A 35 13.81 7.86 -43.06
CA LEU A 35 14.65 7.43 -41.93
C LEU A 35 15.91 6.68 -42.37
N SER A 36 15.78 5.80 -43.36
CA SER A 36 16.91 5.02 -43.88
C SER A 36 17.96 5.91 -44.53
N GLU A 37 17.55 7.00 -45.17
CA GLU A 37 18.47 7.95 -45.78
C GLU A 37 19.04 8.94 -44.75
N LEU A 38 18.26 9.36 -43.75
CA LEU A 38 18.76 10.15 -42.62
C LEU A 38 19.81 9.37 -41.83
N ASP A 39 19.66 8.07 -41.64
CA ASP A 39 20.66 7.26 -40.95
C ASP A 39 22.00 7.13 -41.69
N ARG A 40 22.03 7.40 -43.00
CA ARG A 40 23.25 7.48 -43.81
C ARG A 40 23.88 8.88 -43.80
N THR A 41 23.18 9.87 -43.26
CA THR A 41 23.62 11.26 -43.22
C THR A 41 24.39 11.55 -41.93
N ASP A 42 25.44 12.36 -42.02
CA ASP A 42 26.23 12.78 -40.86
C ASP A 42 25.39 13.54 -39.82
N ALA A 43 25.74 13.39 -38.54
CA ALA A 43 24.94 13.94 -37.43
C ALA A 43 24.80 15.47 -37.47
N GLU A 44 25.84 16.20 -37.88
CA GLU A 44 25.79 17.66 -38.02
C GLU A 44 24.79 18.07 -39.11
N ARG A 45 24.88 17.45 -40.29
CA ARG A 45 23.96 17.69 -41.39
C ARG A 45 22.52 17.30 -41.04
N ARG A 46 22.32 16.24 -40.26
CA ARG A 46 20.97 15.91 -39.72
C ARG A 46 20.42 16.99 -38.82
N SER A 47 21.25 17.58 -37.96
CA SER A 47 20.82 18.65 -37.06
C SER A 47 20.33 19.89 -37.81
N ASP A 48 20.94 20.20 -38.96
CA ASP A 48 20.57 21.35 -39.78
C ASP A 48 19.33 21.09 -40.65
N LEU A 49 19.07 19.83 -40.99
CA LEU A 49 17.94 19.44 -41.85
C LEU A 49 16.63 19.19 -41.10
N LEU A 50 16.69 18.80 -39.81
CA LEU A 50 15.51 18.44 -39.03
C LEU A 50 14.96 19.64 -38.27
N GLU A 51 13.72 20.04 -38.53
CA GLU A 51 13.01 21.12 -37.82
C GLU A 51 11.98 20.56 -36.83
N PRO A 52 12.34 20.41 -35.52
CA PRO A 52 11.50 19.71 -34.55
C PRO A 52 10.15 20.42 -34.33
N LEU A 53 10.13 21.76 -34.39
CA LEU A 53 8.92 22.56 -34.16
C LEU A 53 7.84 22.30 -35.22
N VAL A 54 8.23 21.90 -36.44
CA VAL A 54 7.31 21.59 -37.54
C VAL A 54 6.96 20.09 -37.54
N ILE A 55 7.96 19.24 -37.34
CA ILE A 55 7.81 17.78 -37.49
C ILE A 55 7.05 17.17 -36.30
N VAL A 56 7.35 17.57 -35.07
CA VAL A 56 6.83 16.92 -33.86
C VAL A 56 5.31 16.99 -33.75
N PRO A 57 4.63 18.13 -33.97
CA PRO A 57 3.16 18.19 -33.89
C PRO A 57 2.46 17.22 -34.85
N ALA A 58 2.99 17.05 -36.07
CA ALA A 58 2.46 16.10 -37.05
C ALA A 58 2.76 14.65 -36.64
N LEU A 59 3.96 14.39 -36.09
CA LEU A 59 4.37 13.07 -35.64
C LEU A 59 3.50 12.56 -34.48
N VAL A 60 3.17 13.43 -33.51
CA VAL A 60 2.38 13.07 -32.33
C VAL A 60 1.02 12.49 -32.67
N GLN A 61 0.39 12.96 -33.75
CA GLN A 61 -0.93 12.47 -34.18
C GLN A 61 -0.91 11.00 -34.62
N ILE A 62 0.26 10.50 -35.02
CA ILE A 62 0.45 9.14 -35.51
C ILE A 62 1.40 8.32 -34.63
N LEU A 63 1.77 8.83 -33.44
CA LEU A 63 2.54 8.11 -32.42
C LEU A 63 1.70 6.95 -31.88
N SER A 64 1.63 5.91 -32.70
CA SER A 64 1.07 4.59 -32.42
C SER A 64 2.22 3.61 -32.21
N ASP A 65 1.92 2.34 -31.93
CA ASP A 65 2.92 1.25 -31.83
C ASP A 65 3.66 0.94 -33.16
N SER A 66 3.50 1.78 -34.18
CA SER A 66 4.26 1.65 -35.42
C SER A 66 5.71 2.12 -35.21
N GLU A 67 6.67 1.31 -35.67
CA GLU A 67 8.10 1.56 -35.47
C GLU A 67 8.60 2.88 -36.11
N PRO A 68 8.18 3.29 -37.33
CA PRO A 68 8.80 4.44 -38.00
C PRO A 68 8.55 5.79 -37.31
N PRO A 69 7.32 6.14 -36.86
CA PRO A 69 7.12 7.36 -36.08
C PRO A 69 7.94 7.42 -34.80
N LEU A 70 8.03 6.29 -34.08
CA LEU A 70 8.83 6.17 -32.87
C LEU A 70 10.33 6.35 -33.15
N ARG A 71 10.83 5.79 -34.25
CA ARG A 71 12.23 5.94 -34.66
C ARG A 71 12.55 7.37 -35.09
N MET A 72 11.62 8.05 -35.77
CA MET A 72 11.76 9.47 -36.10
C MET A 72 11.81 10.34 -34.84
N LEU A 73 10.93 10.08 -33.87
CA LEU A 73 10.94 10.81 -32.60
C LEU A 73 12.27 10.64 -31.86
N LYS A 74 12.80 9.41 -31.81
CA LYS A 74 14.12 9.12 -31.22
C LYS A 74 15.26 9.82 -31.96
N LEU A 75 15.20 9.87 -33.29
CA LEU A 75 16.19 10.54 -34.12
C LEU A 75 16.20 12.06 -33.84
N LEU A 76 15.03 12.69 -33.82
CA LEU A 76 14.89 14.11 -33.46
C LEU A 76 15.48 14.38 -32.07
N ALA A 77 15.09 13.59 -31.07
CA ALA A 77 15.56 13.76 -29.70
C ALA A 77 17.08 13.62 -29.54
N ARG A 78 17.73 12.79 -30.38
CA ARG A 78 19.18 12.52 -30.33
C ARG A 78 20.01 13.48 -31.17
N ASP A 79 19.54 13.85 -32.36
CA ASP A 79 20.38 14.47 -33.38
C ASP A 79 19.96 15.89 -33.76
N ALA A 80 18.68 16.26 -33.62
CA ALA A 80 18.24 17.61 -33.96
C ALA A 80 18.62 18.64 -32.88
N ASN A 81 18.35 19.93 -33.17
CA ASN A 81 18.62 21.04 -32.27
C ASN A 81 17.90 20.82 -30.91
N ALA A 82 18.68 20.60 -29.85
CA ALA A 82 18.15 20.23 -28.54
C ALA A 82 17.18 21.26 -27.95
N LYS A 83 17.42 22.56 -28.19
CA LYS A 83 16.55 23.62 -27.68
C LYS A 83 15.19 23.58 -28.34
N GLU A 84 15.15 23.43 -29.66
CA GLU A 84 13.92 23.34 -30.43
C GLU A 84 13.16 22.05 -30.14
N CYS A 85 13.88 20.93 -30.00
CA CYS A 85 13.30 19.65 -29.58
C CYS A 85 12.56 19.77 -28.25
N VAL A 86 13.22 20.30 -27.22
CA VAL A 86 12.61 20.40 -25.88
C VAL A 86 11.42 21.36 -25.87
N LEU A 87 11.46 22.44 -26.66
CA LEU A 87 10.31 23.33 -26.82
C LEU A 87 9.14 22.61 -27.50
N ALA A 88 9.39 21.96 -28.64
CA ALA A 88 8.37 21.21 -29.37
C ALA A 88 7.75 20.09 -28.53
N PHE A 89 8.59 19.30 -27.83
CA PHE A 89 8.10 18.23 -26.96
C PHE A 89 7.32 18.76 -25.76
N ALA A 90 7.75 19.88 -25.16
CA ALA A 90 7.05 20.46 -24.01
C ALA A 90 5.67 21.01 -24.40
N GLU A 91 5.56 21.66 -25.56
CA GLU A 91 4.30 22.17 -26.11
C GLU A 91 3.32 21.02 -26.38
N GLU A 92 3.78 19.96 -27.06
CA GLU A 92 2.94 18.79 -27.34
C GLU A 92 2.58 18.01 -26.08
N LEU A 93 3.48 17.90 -25.09
CA LEU A 93 3.17 17.32 -23.78
C LEU A 93 2.07 18.13 -23.08
N GLU A 94 2.15 19.45 -23.09
CA GLU A 94 1.14 20.31 -22.46
C GLU A 94 -0.22 20.18 -23.16
N ARG A 95 -0.22 20.12 -24.49
CA ARG A 95 -1.42 19.89 -25.31
C ARG A 95 -2.05 18.54 -24.98
N LEU A 96 -1.28 17.45 -25.01
CA LEU A 96 -1.77 16.09 -24.72
C LEU A 96 -2.24 15.95 -23.27
N CYS A 97 -1.50 16.47 -22.29
CA CYS A 97 -1.92 16.44 -20.90
C CYS A 97 -3.25 17.16 -20.70
N SER A 98 -3.41 18.34 -21.33
CA SER A 98 -4.66 19.10 -21.26
C SER A 98 -5.82 18.40 -21.96
N ALA A 99 -5.55 17.67 -23.05
CA ALA A 99 -6.56 16.86 -23.73
C ALA A 99 -6.98 15.66 -22.88
N ILE A 100 -6.04 14.96 -22.24
CA ILE A 100 -6.33 13.85 -21.32
C ILE A 100 -7.18 14.31 -20.14
N ASP A 101 -6.86 15.47 -19.55
CA ASP A 101 -7.64 16.07 -18.46
C ASP A 101 -9.11 16.36 -18.84
N GLN A 102 -9.44 16.42 -20.14
CA GLN A 102 -10.77 16.72 -20.67
C GLN A 102 -11.55 15.48 -21.12
N ILE A 103 -10.98 14.28 -21.02
CA ILE A 103 -11.62 13.04 -21.45
C ILE A 103 -12.74 12.67 -20.49
N ASP A 104 -13.92 12.42 -21.05
CA ASP A 104 -15.03 11.82 -20.36
C ASP A 104 -14.84 10.29 -20.31
N GLU A 105 -14.62 9.76 -19.10
CA GLU A 105 -14.35 8.34 -18.86
C GLU A 105 -15.57 7.46 -19.15
N ASP A 106 -16.77 8.04 -19.27
CA ASP A 106 -18.00 7.34 -19.60
C ASP A 106 -18.20 7.14 -21.12
N VAL A 107 -17.33 7.73 -21.95
CA VAL A 107 -17.41 7.66 -23.43
C VAL A 107 -16.29 6.77 -23.98
N GLU A 108 -16.65 5.56 -24.44
CA GLU A 108 -15.69 4.53 -24.91
C GLU A 108 -14.69 5.02 -25.97
N ASP A 109 -15.16 5.81 -26.95
CA ASP A 109 -14.29 6.35 -28.00
C ASP A 109 -13.26 7.34 -27.43
N GLN A 110 -13.67 8.19 -26.48
CA GLN A 110 -12.75 9.12 -25.82
C GLN A 110 -11.75 8.37 -24.94
N VAL A 111 -12.16 7.30 -24.27
CA VAL A 111 -11.26 6.42 -23.50
C VAL A 111 -10.20 5.78 -24.40
N ARG A 112 -10.58 5.32 -25.60
CA ARG A 112 -9.64 4.75 -26.56
C ARG A 112 -8.62 5.80 -27.03
N ASP A 113 -9.08 7.00 -27.33
CA ASP A 113 -8.20 8.10 -27.73
C ASP A 113 -7.31 8.55 -26.56
N GLY A 114 -7.83 8.55 -25.33
CA GLY A 114 -7.07 8.80 -24.12
C GLY A 114 -5.91 7.83 -23.92
N LYS A 115 -6.13 6.53 -24.16
CA LYS A 115 -5.05 5.53 -24.10
C LYS A 115 -3.94 5.83 -25.11
N ARG A 116 -4.30 6.16 -26.36
CA ARG A 116 -3.33 6.55 -27.39
C ARG A 116 -2.56 7.80 -27.02
N MET A 117 -3.26 8.82 -26.48
CA MET A 117 -2.62 10.04 -25.99
C MET A 117 -1.68 9.75 -24.82
N ALA A 118 -2.07 8.85 -23.91
CA ALA A 118 -1.23 8.44 -22.79
C ALA A 118 0.07 7.79 -23.26
N ASP A 119 -0.01 6.88 -24.24
CA ASP A 119 1.18 6.26 -24.83
C ASP A 119 2.08 7.31 -25.50
N ALA A 120 1.49 8.25 -26.26
CA ALA A 120 2.22 9.36 -26.86
C ALA A 120 2.91 10.25 -25.81
N VAL A 121 2.26 10.52 -24.66
CA VAL A 121 2.87 11.24 -23.54
C VAL A 121 4.10 10.49 -23.03
N VAL A 122 4.03 9.17 -22.82
CA VAL A 122 5.19 8.37 -22.39
C VAL A 122 6.35 8.50 -23.39
N ARG A 123 6.07 8.40 -24.69
CA ARG A 123 7.09 8.54 -25.75
C ARG A 123 7.69 9.94 -25.79
N LEU A 124 6.90 10.99 -25.58
CA LEU A 124 7.41 12.36 -25.52
C LEU A 124 8.25 12.60 -24.26
N VAL A 125 7.89 12.05 -23.11
CA VAL A 125 8.75 12.10 -21.91
C VAL A 125 10.09 11.39 -22.17
N GLN A 126 10.08 10.26 -22.89
CA GLN A 126 11.32 9.58 -23.34
C GLN A 126 12.15 10.50 -24.26
N ALA A 127 11.51 11.22 -25.18
CA ALA A 127 12.19 12.16 -26.06
C ALA A 127 12.79 13.37 -25.30
N VAL A 128 12.04 13.94 -24.34
CA VAL A 128 12.53 15.00 -23.43
C VAL A 128 13.72 14.52 -22.62
N THR A 129 13.69 13.27 -22.14
CA THR A 129 14.79 12.64 -21.38
C THR A 129 16.11 12.67 -22.14
N VAL A 130 16.07 12.46 -23.46
CA VAL A 130 17.25 12.47 -24.32
C VAL A 130 17.67 13.88 -24.72
N ALA A 131 16.71 14.76 -25.05
CA ALA A 131 17.01 16.08 -25.60
C ALA A 131 17.39 17.11 -24.51
N ALA A 132 16.74 17.09 -23.35
CA ALA A 132 16.92 18.11 -22.30
C ALA A 132 18.36 18.23 -21.77
N PRO A 133 19.09 17.13 -21.48
CA PRO A 133 20.49 17.20 -21.05
C PRO A 133 21.43 17.80 -22.11
N ARG A 134 21.05 17.90 -23.38
CA ARG A 134 21.88 18.45 -24.46
C ARG A 134 21.77 19.98 -24.60
N VAL A 135 20.78 20.62 -23.98
CA VAL A 135 20.51 22.06 -24.18
C VAL A 135 21.61 22.92 -23.54
N ALA A 136 22.37 23.70 -24.30
CA ALA A 136 23.41 24.58 -23.77
C ALA A 136 22.87 25.64 -22.77
N LEU A 137 23.53 25.78 -21.62
CA LEU A 137 23.08 26.63 -20.49
C LEU A 137 23.25 28.14 -20.73
N ARG A 138 24.21 28.53 -21.58
CA ARG A 138 24.54 29.94 -21.91
C ARG A 138 24.66 30.82 -20.65
N LYS A 139 23.72 31.74 -20.41
CA LYS A 139 23.72 32.70 -19.29
C LYS A 139 22.88 32.24 -18.09
N ARG A 140 22.21 31.09 -18.17
CA ARG A 140 21.34 30.57 -17.13
C ARG A 140 22.02 29.42 -16.41
N SER A 141 21.64 29.22 -15.16
CA SER A 141 22.08 28.06 -14.40
C SER A 141 21.35 26.78 -14.87
N LEU A 142 21.87 25.60 -14.57
CA LEU A 142 21.20 24.33 -14.84
C LEU A 142 19.87 24.25 -14.07
N HIS A 143 19.86 24.71 -12.82
CA HIS A 143 18.64 24.78 -12.00
C HIS A 143 17.55 25.63 -12.67
N GLU A 144 17.90 26.82 -13.19
CA GLU A 144 16.95 27.70 -13.88
C GLU A 144 16.46 27.09 -15.21
N THR A 145 17.39 26.49 -15.96
CA THR A 145 17.12 25.95 -17.29
C THR A 145 16.24 24.69 -17.22
N SER A 146 16.46 23.84 -16.20
CA SER A 146 15.72 22.58 -16.01
C SER A 146 14.34 22.74 -15.38
N LYS A 147 14.08 23.87 -14.69
CA LYS A 147 12.81 24.16 -14.01
C LYS A 147 11.56 23.88 -14.87
N PRO A 148 11.42 24.43 -16.10
CA PRO A 148 10.26 24.16 -16.94
C PRO A 148 10.14 22.69 -17.35
N TRP A 149 11.26 22.00 -17.57
CA TRP A 149 11.28 20.60 -17.99
C TRP A 149 10.79 19.67 -16.88
N VAL A 150 11.31 19.88 -15.66
CA VAL A 150 10.85 19.17 -14.47
C VAL A 150 9.34 19.37 -14.28
N LYS A 151 8.86 20.61 -14.41
CA LYS A 151 7.44 20.92 -14.25
C LYS A 151 6.55 20.18 -15.26
N ILE A 152 6.95 20.12 -16.54
CA ILE A 152 6.12 19.46 -17.56
C ILE A 152 6.14 17.94 -17.41
N VAL A 153 7.29 17.33 -17.07
CA VAL A 153 7.36 15.89 -16.80
C VAL A 153 6.57 15.51 -15.56
N GLN A 154 6.65 16.32 -14.49
CA GLN A 154 5.84 16.13 -13.29
C GLN A 154 4.34 16.20 -13.59
N ARG A 155 3.92 17.15 -14.45
CA ARG A 155 2.53 17.22 -14.92
C ARG A 155 2.13 15.96 -15.67
N ALA A 156 2.97 15.48 -16.58
CA ALA A 156 2.71 14.25 -17.34
C ALA A 156 2.50 13.05 -16.40
N VAL A 157 3.41 12.82 -15.45
CA VAL A 157 3.27 11.73 -14.46
C VAL A 157 1.97 11.87 -13.69
N ARG A 158 1.63 13.07 -13.19
CA ARG A 158 0.40 13.31 -12.43
C ARG A 158 -0.86 13.01 -13.26
N VAL A 159 -0.93 13.51 -14.49
CA VAL A 159 -2.09 13.33 -15.38
C VAL A 159 -2.30 11.85 -15.71
N LEU A 160 -1.23 11.15 -16.10
CA LEU A 160 -1.31 9.71 -16.41
C LEU A 160 -1.66 8.87 -15.18
N SER A 161 -1.15 9.25 -14.01
CA SER A 161 -1.44 8.54 -12.76
C SER A 161 -2.88 8.78 -12.29
N GLY A 162 -3.46 9.94 -12.59
CA GLY A 162 -4.83 10.29 -12.21
C GLY A 162 -5.93 9.70 -13.10
N ALA A 163 -5.68 9.53 -14.41
CA ALA A 163 -6.70 9.12 -15.38
C ALA A 163 -7.06 7.62 -15.28
N ALA A 164 -8.31 7.24 -15.00
CA ALA A 164 -8.67 5.85 -14.69
C ALA A 164 -8.43 4.87 -15.85
N PHE A 165 -8.53 5.34 -17.10
CA PHE A 165 -8.29 4.53 -18.30
C PHE A 165 -6.81 4.18 -18.55
N VAL A 166 -5.87 4.86 -17.89
CA VAL A 166 -4.44 4.61 -18.05
C VAL A 166 -4.03 3.38 -17.25
N SER A 167 -3.43 2.42 -17.95
CA SER A 167 -3.03 1.14 -17.37
C SER A 167 -1.92 1.29 -16.32
N ARG A 168 -1.85 0.34 -15.39
CA ARG A 168 -0.73 0.21 -14.44
C ARG A 168 0.62 0.15 -15.16
N GLY A 169 0.72 -0.60 -16.26
CA GLY A 169 1.96 -0.71 -17.04
C GLY A 169 2.46 0.63 -17.59
N SER A 170 1.55 1.45 -18.11
CA SER A 170 1.88 2.80 -18.62
C SER A 170 2.36 3.73 -17.50
N VAL A 171 1.80 3.61 -16.29
CA VAL A 171 2.26 4.37 -15.11
C VAL A 171 3.65 3.94 -14.67
N VAL A 172 3.94 2.63 -14.68
CA VAL A 172 5.30 2.13 -14.42
C VAL A 172 6.28 2.64 -15.48
N GLU A 173 5.91 2.60 -16.76
CA GLU A 173 6.78 3.06 -17.86
C GLU A 173 7.06 4.57 -17.78
N VAL A 174 6.06 5.40 -17.50
CA VAL A 174 6.28 6.84 -17.34
C VAL A 174 7.15 7.14 -16.13
N LEU A 175 6.96 6.44 -15.01
CA LEU A 175 7.77 6.63 -13.80
C LEU A 175 9.22 6.17 -14.01
N GLN A 176 9.45 5.06 -14.71
CA GLN A 176 10.79 4.61 -15.09
C GLN A 176 11.50 5.62 -16.01
N THR A 177 10.74 6.19 -16.94
CA THR A 177 11.25 7.24 -17.85
C THR A 177 11.58 8.50 -17.06
N ASP A 178 10.70 8.91 -16.15
CA ASP A 178 10.88 10.07 -15.29
C ASP A 178 12.13 9.95 -14.38
N LEU A 179 12.36 8.77 -13.80
CA LEU A 179 13.60 8.49 -13.06
C LEU A 179 14.83 8.58 -13.96
N THR A 180 14.74 8.09 -15.19
CA THR A 180 15.85 8.18 -16.16
C THR A 180 16.12 9.65 -16.53
N PHE A 181 15.08 10.48 -16.64
CA PHE A 181 15.19 11.92 -16.81
C PHE A 181 15.89 12.60 -15.63
N ALA A 182 15.45 12.29 -14.40
CA ALA A 182 16.06 12.83 -13.19
C ALA A 182 17.54 12.44 -13.06
N GLU A 183 17.89 11.19 -13.34
CA GLU A 183 19.27 10.71 -13.36
C GLU A 183 20.12 11.39 -14.44
N ALA A 184 19.56 11.64 -15.63
CA ALA A 184 20.26 12.32 -16.70
C ALA A 184 20.55 13.78 -16.34
N LEU A 185 19.61 14.48 -15.71
CA LEU A 185 19.83 15.82 -15.18
C LEU A 185 20.80 15.85 -14.01
N LYS A 186 20.77 14.85 -13.12
CA LYS A 186 21.74 14.72 -12.04
C LYS A 186 23.16 14.53 -12.59
N ARG A 187 23.36 13.59 -13.53
CA ARG A 187 24.65 13.39 -14.21
C ARG A 187 25.17 14.68 -14.84
N ARG A 188 24.28 15.42 -15.49
CA ARG A 188 24.61 16.73 -16.05
C ARG A 188 25.01 17.77 -14.99
N ALA A 189 24.43 17.71 -13.79
CA ALA A 189 24.81 18.59 -12.69
C ALA A 189 26.20 18.25 -12.11
N GLU A 190 26.74 17.07 -12.43
CA GLU A 190 28.08 16.63 -12.04
C GLU A 190 29.16 17.03 -13.07
N ASP A 191 28.77 17.58 -14.23
CA ASP A 191 29.70 18.00 -15.28
C ASP A 191 30.64 19.14 -14.82
N GLU A 192 31.89 19.09 -15.31
CA GLU A 192 32.87 20.15 -15.08
C GLU A 192 32.37 21.48 -15.68
N GLY A 193 32.09 22.46 -14.81
CA GLY A 193 31.60 23.80 -15.22
C GLY A 193 30.28 24.23 -14.56
N ILE A 194 29.60 23.34 -13.84
CA ILE A 194 28.43 23.69 -13.03
C ILE A 194 28.88 24.17 -11.64
N ALA A 195 28.34 25.30 -11.18
CA ALA A 195 28.64 25.83 -9.85
C ALA A 195 28.06 24.94 -8.74
N SER A 196 28.77 24.80 -7.61
CA SER A 196 28.35 23.94 -6.49
C SER A 196 26.94 24.27 -5.97
N ASP A 197 26.61 25.56 -5.83
CA ASP A 197 25.29 25.99 -5.37
C ASP A 197 24.18 25.63 -6.37
N ASP A 198 24.48 25.70 -7.67
CA ASP A 198 23.56 25.33 -8.74
C ASP A 198 23.35 23.81 -8.80
N LYS A 199 24.41 23.03 -8.55
CA LYS A 199 24.33 21.57 -8.39
C LYS A 199 23.39 21.22 -7.22
N LEU A 200 23.63 21.77 -6.04
CA LEU A 200 22.80 21.51 -4.85
C LEU A 200 21.34 21.91 -5.10
N ALA A 201 21.09 23.09 -5.67
CA ALA A 201 19.74 23.54 -5.99
C ALA A 201 19.05 22.65 -7.04
N THR A 202 19.79 22.11 -8.00
CA THR A 202 19.29 21.15 -8.99
C THR A 202 18.94 19.83 -8.31
N GLU A 203 19.82 19.27 -7.48
CA GLU A 203 19.59 18.02 -6.75
C GLU A 203 18.38 18.10 -5.82
N VAL A 204 18.23 19.16 -5.01
CA VAL A 204 17.05 19.35 -4.15
C VAL A 204 15.76 19.37 -4.96
N ARG A 205 15.76 20.01 -6.13
CA ARG A 205 14.59 20.03 -7.03
C ARG A 205 14.30 18.65 -7.60
N LEU A 206 15.31 17.92 -8.06
CA LEU A 206 15.14 16.57 -8.61
C LEU A 206 14.65 15.59 -7.54
N GLN A 207 15.16 15.70 -6.31
CA GLN A 207 14.70 14.92 -5.17
C GLN A 207 13.20 15.17 -4.90
N SER A 208 12.81 16.44 -4.79
CA SER A 208 11.41 16.85 -4.57
C SER A 208 10.50 16.38 -5.71
N HIS A 209 11.00 16.43 -6.95
CA HIS A 209 10.31 15.97 -8.15
C HIS A 209 10.04 14.47 -8.10
N VAL A 210 11.07 13.64 -7.89
CA VAL A 210 10.91 12.18 -7.82
C VAL A 210 9.97 11.77 -6.68
N ILE A 211 10.06 12.41 -5.51
CA ILE A 211 9.13 12.19 -4.41
C ILE A 211 7.69 12.46 -4.83
N SER A 212 7.44 13.58 -5.52
CA SER A 212 6.10 13.93 -6.00
C SER A 212 5.61 12.99 -7.10
N SER A 213 6.49 12.55 -8.01
CA SER A 213 6.15 11.56 -9.04
C SER A 213 5.73 10.23 -8.43
N VAL A 214 6.45 9.76 -7.41
CA VAL A 214 6.07 8.56 -6.65
C VAL A 214 4.74 8.76 -5.94
N ASP A 215 4.54 9.89 -5.26
CA ASP A 215 3.29 10.22 -4.56
C ASP A 215 2.07 10.14 -5.50
N ASN A 216 2.18 10.74 -6.68
CA ASN A 216 1.12 10.72 -7.68
C ASN A 216 0.85 9.32 -8.25
N ALA A 217 1.91 8.53 -8.50
CA ALA A 217 1.81 7.24 -9.16
C ALA A 217 1.35 6.10 -8.23
N TYR A 218 1.64 6.21 -6.93
CA TYR A 218 1.57 5.06 -6.01
C TYR A 218 0.19 4.41 -5.89
N THR A 219 -0.90 5.18 -6.03
CA THR A 219 -2.28 4.66 -5.96
C THR A 219 -2.58 3.59 -7.01
N LYS A 220 -1.85 3.58 -8.14
CA LYS A 220 -1.95 2.58 -9.21
C LYS A 220 -0.88 1.49 -9.14
N LEU A 221 0.15 1.70 -8.33
CA LEU A 221 1.20 0.72 -8.14
C LEU A 221 0.76 -0.36 -7.13
N GLN A 222 1.25 -1.57 -7.35
CA GLN A 222 0.91 -2.78 -6.60
C GLN A 222 2.19 -3.50 -6.17
N ALA A 223 3.10 -2.79 -5.51
CA ALA A 223 4.38 -3.37 -5.05
C ALA A 223 4.21 -4.35 -3.87
N HIS A 224 3.10 -4.23 -3.13
CA HIS A 224 2.71 -5.13 -2.02
C HIS A 224 3.83 -5.39 -1.01
N LEU A 225 4.62 -4.35 -0.70
CA LEU A 225 5.80 -4.46 0.12
C LEU A 225 5.47 -4.98 1.52
N ALA A 226 4.38 -4.52 2.14
CA ALA A 226 4.00 -4.94 3.49
C ALA A 226 3.70 -6.45 3.54
N LEU A 227 2.97 -6.97 2.55
CA LEU A 227 2.68 -8.40 2.47
C LEU A 227 3.96 -9.22 2.26
N ARG A 228 4.83 -8.80 1.34
CA ARG A 228 6.13 -9.47 1.09
C ARG A 228 7.01 -9.49 2.34
N LEU A 229 7.07 -8.37 3.06
CA LEU A 229 7.78 -8.29 4.34
C LEU A 229 7.16 -9.24 5.38
N TYR A 230 5.83 -9.28 5.49
CA TYR A 230 5.16 -10.17 6.43
C TYR A 230 5.39 -11.65 6.09
N GLU A 231 5.29 -12.04 4.82
CA GLU A 231 5.48 -13.41 4.36
C GLU A 231 6.93 -13.89 4.56
N SER A 232 7.90 -13.04 4.23
CA SER A 232 9.33 -13.37 4.46
C SER A 232 9.64 -13.57 5.94
N GLN A 233 9.01 -12.79 6.83
CA GLN A 233 9.20 -12.90 8.28
C GLN A 233 8.43 -14.09 8.90
N ASN A 234 7.41 -14.61 8.22
CA ASN A 234 6.49 -15.63 8.74
C ASN A 234 6.34 -16.83 7.80
N SER A 235 7.43 -17.27 7.17
CA SER A 235 7.42 -18.33 6.14
C SER A 235 6.78 -19.65 6.57
N ARG A 236 6.76 -19.96 7.87
CA ARG A 236 6.07 -21.16 8.42
C ARG A 236 4.56 -21.04 8.49
N LEU A 237 4.04 -19.81 8.60
CA LEU A 237 2.60 -19.54 8.69
C LEU A 237 1.95 -19.38 7.32
N ILE A 238 2.74 -19.09 6.28
CA ILE A 238 2.27 -18.77 4.94
C ILE A 238 2.50 -19.96 4.02
N LEU A 239 1.44 -20.71 3.75
CA LEU A 239 1.46 -21.85 2.82
C LEU A 239 1.31 -21.41 1.35
N ARG A 240 0.64 -20.28 1.11
CA ARG A 240 0.40 -19.70 -0.21
C ARG A 240 0.60 -18.19 -0.10
N SER A 241 1.36 -17.62 -1.02
CA SER A 241 1.55 -16.17 -1.06
C SER A 241 0.21 -15.49 -1.34
N GLY A 242 -0.09 -14.45 -0.56
CA GLY A 242 -1.18 -13.52 -0.77
C GLY A 242 -0.78 -12.32 -1.64
N VAL A 243 0.44 -12.31 -2.18
CA VAL A 243 0.94 -11.26 -3.08
C VAL A 243 0.48 -11.57 -4.52
N PRO A 244 -0.32 -10.70 -5.15
CA PRO A 244 -0.70 -10.85 -6.56
C PRO A 244 0.53 -10.82 -7.48
N PRO A 245 0.51 -11.54 -8.62
CA PRO A 245 1.64 -11.55 -9.57
C PRO A 245 1.85 -10.18 -10.24
N GLY A 246 3.08 -9.96 -10.73
CA GLY A 246 3.45 -8.78 -11.51
C GLY A 246 3.90 -7.60 -10.67
N TRP A 247 4.00 -7.72 -9.35
CA TRP A 247 4.49 -6.68 -8.43
C TRP A 247 5.95 -6.28 -8.68
N GLU A 248 6.73 -7.12 -9.36
CA GLU A 248 8.17 -6.99 -9.53
C GLU A 248 8.57 -5.70 -10.26
N SER A 249 7.82 -5.31 -11.29
CA SER A 249 8.09 -4.08 -12.03
C SER A 249 7.89 -2.82 -11.18
N ASP A 250 6.91 -2.87 -10.29
CA ASP A 250 6.52 -1.75 -9.42
C ASP A 250 7.52 -1.61 -8.28
N ASP A 251 7.94 -2.73 -7.70
CA ASP A 251 9.01 -2.74 -6.71
C ASP A 251 10.32 -2.24 -7.30
N ALA A 252 10.69 -2.71 -8.50
CA ALA A 252 11.92 -2.29 -9.17
C ALA A 252 11.97 -0.78 -9.42
N VAL A 253 10.86 -0.17 -9.87
CA VAL A 253 10.81 1.29 -10.09
C VAL A 253 10.84 2.07 -8.77
N LEU A 254 10.18 1.58 -7.71
CA LEU A 254 10.20 2.22 -6.40
C LEU A 254 11.54 2.09 -5.69
N THR A 255 12.22 0.95 -5.80
CA THR A 255 13.60 0.77 -5.31
C THR A 255 14.56 1.69 -6.06
N ARG A 256 14.46 1.79 -7.38
CA ARG A 256 15.27 2.75 -8.16
C ARG A 256 15.02 4.20 -7.76
N ALA A 257 13.76 4.57 -7.50
CA ALA A 257 13.41 5.89 -6.98
C ALA A 257 14.04 6.15 -5.60
N SER A 258 14.03 5.13 -4.74
CA SER A 258 14.70 5.17 -3.44
C SER A 258 16.20 5.38 -3.56
N ASP A 259 16.88 4.58 -4.39
CA ASP A 259 18.32 4.69 -4.61
C ASP A 259 18.70 6.06 -5.17
N PHE A 260 17.88 6.61 -6.09
CA PHE A 260 18.06 7.96 -6.61
C PHE A 260 17.98 9.02 -5.50
N VAL A 261 16.92 9.00 -4.68
CA VAL A 261 16.72 9.99 -3.60
C VAL A 261 17.82 9.90 -2.54
N GLN A 262 18.32 8.71 -2.25
CA GLN A 262 19.41 8.51 -1.29
C GLN A 262 20.77 8.94 -1.81
N SER A 263 20.95 8.93 -3.13
CA SER A 263 22.16 9.46 -3.75
C SER A 263 22.27 10.99 -3.65
N ILE A 264 21.27 11.66 -3.06
CA ILE A 264 21.23 13.10 -2.80
C ILE A 264 21.23 13.30 -1.28
N ASP A 265 22.32 13.84 -0.74
CA ASP A 265 22.53 14.02 0.70
C ASP A 265 21.75 15.25 1.22
N ASN A 266 20.43 15.15 1.28
CA ASN A 266 19.54 16.22 1.75
C ASN A 266 18.36 15.69 2.57
N PHE A 267 17.98 16.49 3.57
CA PHE A 267 16.82 16.20 4.42
C PHE A 267 15.51 16.33 3.63
N VAL A 268 14.72 15.26 3.65
CA VAL A 268 13.42 15.21 2.98
C VAL A 268 12.30 15.56 3.97
N GLN A 269 11.45 16.51 3.59
CA GLN A 269 10.23 16.79 4.35
C GLN A 269 9.27 15.60 4.32
N PRO A 270 8.63 15.23 5.45
CA PRO A 270 7.69 14.12 5.49
C PRO A 270 6.50 14.34 4.55
N SER A 271 6.34 13.43 3.59
CA SER A 271 5.23 13.34 2.64
C SER A 271 4.91 11.87 2.39
N PHE A 272 3.78 11.57 1.74
CA PHE A 272 3.48 10.17 1.44
C PHE A 272 4.47 9.58 0.42
N GLY A 273 4.81 10.30 -0.65
CA GLY A 273 5.89 9.88 -1.56
C GLY A 273 7.23 9.64 -0.85
N SER A 274 7.61 10.47 0.12
CA SER A 274 8.85 10.23 0.87
C SER A 274 8.77 9.03 1.82
N LEU A 275 7.58 8.74 2.36
CA LEU A 275 7.32 7.51 3.12
C LEU A 275 7.51 6.27 2.24
N VAL A 276 6.92 6.26 1.03
CA VAL A 276 7.06 5.16 0.07
C VAL A 276 8.53 4.94 -0.26
N ILE A 277 9.24 5.99 -0.64
CA ILE A 277 10.67 5.92 -0.95
C ILE A 277 11.46 5.36 0.24
N LEU A 278 11.19 5.86 1.45
CA LEU A 278 11.88 5.42 2.65
C LEU A 278 11.71 3.92 2.93
N VAL A 279 10.50 3.38 2.79
CA VAL A 279 10.24 1.97 3.08
C VAL A 279 10.74 1.03 2.01
N HIS A 280 10.93 1.49 0.76
CA HIS A 280 11.51 0.69 -0.33
C HIS A 280 13.04 0.60 -0.30
N HIS A 281 13.70 1.37 0.56
CA HIS A 281 15.14 1.24 0.74
C HIS A 281 15.51 -0.11 1.38
N ALA A 282 16.44 -0.83 0.74
CA ALA A 282 16.88 -2.16 1.15
C ALA A 282 17.38 -2.21 2.60
N ASN A 283 18.19 -1.22 3.01
CA ASN A 283 18.82 -1.20 4.35
C ASN A 283 18.08 -0.31 5.35
N PHE A 284 16.84 0.07 5.07
CA PHE A 284 16.10 0.95 5.97
C PHE A 284 15.67 0.25 7.26
N THR A 285 16.13 0.81 8.38
CA THR A 285 15.78 0.41 9.73
C THR A 285 14.86 1.47 10.33
N ALA A 286 13.58 1.12 10.53
CA ALA A 286 12.61 2.01 11.14
C ALA A 286 12.87 2.16 12.65
N SER A 287 12.80 3.41 13.13
CA SER A 287 12.94 3.78 14.54
C SER A 287 11.65 4.43 15.06
N SER A 288 11.56 4.62 16.38
CA SER A 288 10.41 5.33 16.97
C SER A 288 10.33 6.79 16.49
N SER A 289 11.46 7.46 16.27
CA SER A 289 11.45 8.83 15.76
C SER A 289 10.91 8.87 14.34
N THR A 290 11.29 7.91 13.49
CA THR A 290 10.75 7.80 12.14
C THR A 290 9.24 7.60 12.13
N VAL A 291 8.72 6.69 12.96
CA VAL A 291 7.27 6.48 13.07
C VAL A 291 6.58 7.77 13.52
N SER A 292 7.09 8.42 14.58
CA SER A 292 6.57 9.70 15.07
C SER A 292 6.55 10.80 14.00
N THR A 293 7.62 10.92 13.20
CA THR A 293 7.72 11.89 12.10
C THR A 293 6.64 11.66 11.02
N TYR A 294 6.31 10.40 10.72
CA TYR A 294 5.31 10.04 9.71
C TYR A 294 3.90 9.81 10.28
N MET A 295 3.68 9.99 11.59
CA MET A 295 2.37 9.72 12.23
C MET A 295 1.17 10.39 11.55
N PRO A 296 1.21 11.69 11.17
CA PRO A 296 0.08 12.32 10.49
C PRO A 296 -0.29 11.61 9.18
N ILE A 297 0.72 11.16 8.42
CA ILE A 297 0.55 10.43 7.16
C ILE A 297 0.01 9.02 7.43
N LEU A 298 0.56 8.32 8.45
CA LEU A 298 0.06 7.01 8.85
C LEU A 298 -1.42 7.06 9.24
N ILE A 299 -1.81 8.05 10.05
CA ILE A 299 -3.21 8.23 10.46
C ILE A 299 -4.10 8.47 9.25
N ALA A 300 -3.76 9.42 8.38
CA ALA A 300 -4.57 9.78 7.22
C ALA A 300 -4.82 8.58 6.29
N TYR A 301 -3.76 7.85 5.91
CA TYR A 301 -3.87 6.75 4.95
C TYR A 301 -4.51 5.49 5.56
N LEU A 302 -4.23 5.18 6.83
CA LEU A 302 -4.88 4.05 7.51
C LEU A 302 -6.37 4.33 7.73
N GLN A 303 -6.76 5.54 8.12
CA GLN A 303 -8.17 5.91 8.28
C GLN A 303 -8.94 5.86 6.95
N ALA A 304 -8.33 6.34 5.87
CA ALA A 304 -8.93 6.29 4.54
C ALA A 304 -9.00 4.88 3.95
N ASN A 305 -8.23 3.92 4.49
CA ASN A 305 -8.05 2.58 3.94
C ASN A 305 -7.65 2.61 2.44
N GLN A 306 -6.82 3.57 2.06
CA GLN A 306 -6.31 3.76 0.71
C GLN A 306 -4.79 3.74 0.75
N SER A 307 -4.15 3.11 -0.24
CA SER A 307 -2.68 3.07 -0.38
C SER A 307 -1.91 2.72 0.91
N ILE A 308 -2.46 1.80 1.71
CA ILE A 308 -1.93 1.49 3.05
C ILE A 308 -0.63 0.67 3.04
N ASP A 309 -0.18 0.19 1.88
CA ASP A 309 0.98 -0.71 1.78
C ASP A 309 2.27 -0.08 2.37
N ALA A 310 2.64 1.15 1.99
CA ALA A 310 3.80 1.83 2.58
C ALA A 310 3.66 2.13 4.09
N PRO A 311 2.51 2.65 4.59
CA PRO A 311 2.24 2.74 6.03
C PRO A 311 2.43 1.41 6.79
N LEU A 312 1.87 0.32 6.27
CA LEU A 312 1.97 -1.00 6.90
C LEU A 312 3.41 -1.54 6.84
N ALA A 313 4.13 -1.32 5.74
CA ALA A 313 5.53 -1.70 5.60
C ALA A 313 6.42 -0.97 6.63
N LEU A 314 6.19 0.33 6.86
CA LEU A 314 6.90 1.08 7.90
C LEU A 314 6.65 0.46 9.28
N LEU A 315 5.38 0.20 9.63
CA LEU A 315 5.01 -0.38 10.92
C LEU A 315 5.59 -1.78 11.11
N LEU A 316 5.56 -2.62 10.07
CA LEU A 316 6.16 -3.95 10.10
C LEU A 316 7.67 -3.88 10.31
N ARG A 317 8.38 -3.03 9.57
CA ARG A 317 9.83 -2.85 9.76
C ARG A 317 10.15 -2.36 11.18
N TYR A 318 9.38 -1.40 11.68
CA TYR A 318 9.55 -0.87 13.02
C TYR A 318 9.38 -1.97 14.08
N LEU A 319 8.35 -2.81 13.91
CA LEU A 319 8.11 -3.91 14.84
C LEU A 319 9.18 -5.00 14.71
N SER A 320 9.56 -5.41 13.50
CA SER A 320 10.50 -6.53 13.31
C SER A 320 11.90 -6.21 13.80
N ASN A 321 12.37 -4.95 13.69
CA ASN A 321 13.69 -4.53 14.17
C ASN A 321 13.87 -4.66 15.69
N SER A 322 12.79 -4.50 16.47
CA SER A 322 12.88 -4.64 17.94
C SER A 322 12.88 -6.09 18.41
N THR A 323 12.56 -7.07 17.54
CA THR A 323 12.61 -8.50 17.91
C THR A 323 14.04 -9.04 17.87
N THR A 324 14.89 -8.48 17.02
CA THR A 324 16.30 -8.89 16.86
C THR A 324 17.23 -8.31 17.92
N GLN A 325 16.84 -7.22 18.59
CA GLN A 325 17.58 -6.68 19.72
C GLN A 325 17.16 -7.41 20.99
N THR A 326 18.13 -7.88 21.77
CA THR A 326 17.96 -8.67 23.00
C THR A 326 17.19 -7.96 24.13
N GLN A 327 16.79 -6.71 23.92
CA GLN A 327 15.88 -5.97 24.79
C GLN A 327 14.60 -5.65 23.99
N SER A 328 13.47 -6.21 24.43
CA SER A 328 12.16 -5.89 23.88
C SER A 328 11.89 -4.39 24.08
N ILE A 329 12.05 -3.60 23.01
CA ILE A 329 11.73 -2.17 23.04
C ILE A 329 10.20 -2.03 23.19
N GLU A 330 9.78 -1.41 24.28
CA GLU A 330 8.37 -1.04 24.49
C GLU A 330 7.92 -0.03 23.44
N LEU A 331 6.68 -0.17 22.99
CA LEU A 331 6.01 0.77 22.09
C LEU A 331 5.64 2.02 22.90
N PRO A 332 6.11 3.23 22.53
CA PRO A 332 5.73 4.45 23.24
C PRO A 332 4.21 4.61 23.33
N GLU A 333 3.72 4.97 24.51
CA GLU A 333 2.28 5.09 24.80
C GLU A 333 1.51 5.95 23.78
N PRO A 334 2.02 7.12 23.32
CA PRO A 334 1.32 7.92 22.33
C PRO A 334 1.16 7.20 20.98
N LEU A 335 2.15 6.39 20.59
CA LEU A 335 2.10 5.61 19.35
C LEU A 335 1.10 4.44 19.49
N ALA A 336 1.14 3.74 20.62
CA ALA A 336 0.20 2.66 20.91
C ALA A 336 -1.25 3.16 20.90
N ALA A 337 -1.52 4.25 21.63
CA ALA A 337 -2.84 4.84 21.76
C ALA A 337 -3.39 5.37 20.41
N ALA A 338 -2.53 5.86 19.52
CA ALA A 338 -2.96 6.35 18.21
C ALA A 338 -3.15 5.22 17.19
N LEU A 339 -2.23 4.25 17.12
CA LEU A 339 -2.20 3.26 16.03
C LEU A 339 -3.10 2.05 16.28
N ILE A 340 -3.23 1.56 17.51
CA ILE A 340 -4.02 0.36 17.81
C ILE A 340 -5.51 0.55 17.45
N PRO A 341 -6.16 1.69 17.80
CA PRO A 341 -7.54 1.96 17.39
C PRO A 341 -7.73 2.08 15.86
N LEU A 342 -6.66 2.36 15.10
CA LEU A 342 -6.71 2.40 13.64
C LEU A 342 -6.53 1.02 13.02
N VAL A 343 -5.55 0.26 13.51
CA VAL A 343 -5.20 -1.06 12.95
C VAL A 343 -6.28 -2.10 13.27
N ALA A 344 -6.90 -2.04 14.45
CA ALA A 344 -7.83 -3.08 14.88
C ALA A 344 -9.09 -3.18 14.01
N PRO A 345 -9.83 -2.09 13.71
CA PRO A 345 -10.94 -2.12 12.74
C PRO A 345 -10.51 -2.61 11.35
N LEU A 346 -9.37 -2.12 10.84
CA LEU A 346 -8.85 -2.55 9.54
C LEU A 346 -8.58 -4.05 9.50
N SER A 347 -8.07 -4.62 10.59
CA SER A 347 -7.80 -6.07 10.68
C SER A 347 -9.07 -6.93 10.53
N ALA A 348 -10.24 -6.37 10.87
CA ALA A 348 -11.53 -7.04 10.77
C ALA A 348 -12.25 -6.75 9.44
N ALA A 349 -12.09 -5.56 8.88
CA ALA A 349 -12.92 -5.06 7.78
C ALA A 349 -12.19 -4.88 6.43
N HIS A 350 -10.86 -4.97 6.39
CA HIS A 350 -10.12 -4.78 5.13
C HIS A 350 -10.58 -5.80 4.07
N PRO A 351 -10.81 -5.41 2.80
CA PRO A 351 -11.38 -6.30 1.78
C PRO A 351 -10.47 -7.50 1.46
N HIS A 352 -9.16 -7.27 1.42
CA HIS A 352 -8.17 -8.31 1.10
C HIS A 352 -7.83 -9.20 2.33
N PRO A 353 -8.09 -10.52 2.28
CA PRO A 353 -7.86 -11.42 3.43
C PRO A 353 -6.40 -11.54 3.91
N PRO A 354 -5.38 -11.66 3.03
CA PRO A 354 -3.98 -11.64 3.46
C PRO A 354 -3.60 -10.36 4.21
N THR A 355 -4.15 -9.21 3.81
CA THR A 355 -3.93 -7.95 4.50
C THR A 355 -4.60 -7.94 5.88
N ARG A 356 -5.80 -8.51 6.03
CA ARG A 356 -6.43 -8.71 7.35
C ARG A 356 -5.55 -9.55 8.27
N LEU A 357 -4.97 -10.63 7.76
CA LEU A 357 -4.06 -11.49 8.53
C LEU A 357 -2.79 -10.72 8.95
N LEU A 358 -2.16 -9.98 8.05
CA LEU A 358 -1.02 -9.11 8.34
C LEU A 358 -1.38 -8.08 9.42
N LEU A 359 -2.50 -7.38 9.28
CA LEU A 359 -2.96 -6.39 10.25
C LEU A 359 -3.19 -7.01 11.64
N PHE A 360 -3.83 -8.18 11.71
CA PHE A 360 -4.15 -8.83 12.97
C PHE A 360 -2.92 -9.49 13.63
N ARG A 361 -2.21 -10.34 12.89
CA ARG A 361 -1.08 -11.14 13.41
C ARG A 361 0.26 -10.42 13.33
N GLY A 362 0.50 -9.68 12.25
CA GLY A 362 1.76 -8.99 12.00
C GLY A 362 1.88 -7.63 12.70
N LEU A 363 0.75 -6.94 12.94
CA LEU A 363 0.76 -5.60 13.54
C LEU A 363 0.04 -5.56 14.89
N LEU A 364 -1.27 -5.77 14.93
CA LEU A 364 -2.09 -5.57 16.13
C LEU A 364 -1.56 -6.38 17.34
N LYS A 365 -1.35 -7.69 17.17
CA LYS A 365 -0.84 -8.54 18.25
C LYS A 365 0.56 -8.09 18.74
N PRO A 366 1.58 -7.91 17.88
CA PRO A 366 2.88 -7.40 18.32
C PRO A 366 2.83 -6.01 18.98
N MET A 367 1.99 -5.09 18.49
CA MET A 367 1.84 -3.75 19.07
C MET A 367 1.25 -3.82 20.48
N LEU A 368 0.20 -4.62 20.68
CA LEU A 368 -0.38 -4.86 22.01
C LEU A 368 0.67 -5.45 22.96
N LEU A 369 1.43 -6.46 22.53
CA LEU A 369 2.47 -7.10 23.33
C LEU A 369 3.63 -6.18 23.73
N ARG A 370 3.84 -5.08 23.01
CA ARG A 370 4.87 -4.08 23.32
C ARG A 370 4.32 -2.86 24.02
N THR A 371 3.01 -2.76 24.18
CA THR A 371 2.39 -1.64 24.90
C THR A 371 2.59 -1.82 26.40
N PRO A 372 2.86 -0.74 27.17
CA PRO A 372 2.95 -0.82 28.62
C PRO A 372 1.71 -1.46 29.26
N PRO A 373 1.85 -2.27 30.34
CA PRO A 373 0.77 -3.11 30.86
C PRO A 373 -0.55 -2.39 31.17
N ALA A 374 -0.49 -1.17 31.71
CA ALA A 374 -1.68 -0.39 32.07
C ALA A 374 -2.47 0.05 30.83
N LEU A 375 -1.78 0.64 29.84
CA LEU A 375 -2.40 1.02 28.58
C LEU A 375 -2.86 -0.20 27.78
N ARG A 376 -2.08 -1.29 27.80
CA ARG A 376 -2.46 -2.56 27.16
C ARG A 376 -3.77 -3.11 27.70
N LEU A 377 -3.96 -3.11 29.03
CA LEU A 377 -5.21 -3.53 29.66
C LEU A 377 -6.39 -2.68 29.20
N SER A 378 -6.22 -1.36 29.13
CA SER A 378 -7.24 -0.44 28.63
C SER A 378 -7.61 -0.73 27.17
N LEU A 379 -6.60 -0.93 26.31
CA LEU A 379 -6.81 -1.24 24.89
C LEU A 379 -7.50 -2.59 24.69
N TYR A 380 -7.13 -3.62 25.45
CA TYR A 380 -7.86 -4.89 25.43
C TYR A 380 -9.31 -4.74 25.88
N ALA A 381 -9.56 -3.94 26.92
CA ALA A 381 -10.92 -3.66 27.38
C ALA A 381 -11.75 -2.99 26.28
N GLY A 382 -11.17 -2.02 25.55
CA GLY A 382 -11.81 -1.39 24.39
C GLY A 382 -12.13 -2.40 23.28
N LEU A 383 -11.15 -3.24 22.89
CA LEU A 383 -11.35 -4.31 21.89
C LEU A 383 -12.37 -5.38 22.30
N LEU A 384 -12.65 -5.51 23.60
CA LEU A 384 -13.65 -6.45 24.14
C LEU A 384 -15.00 -5.78 24.41
N SER A 385 -15.07 -4.45 24.36
CA SER A 385 -16.26 -3.67 24.63
C SER A 385 -17.29 -3.86 23.52
N PRO A 386 -18.55 -4.24 23.84
CA PRO A 386 -19.59 -4.39 22.83
C PRO A 386 -19.87 -3.07 22.09
N ASP A 387 -19.76 -1.93 22.78
CA ASP A 387 -20.08 -0.62 22.21
C ASP A 387 -19.03 -0.19 21.19
N GLU A 388 -17.74 -0.40 21.49
CA GLU A 388 -16.63 -0.01 20.60
C GLU A 388 -16.48 -0.96 19.40
N THR A 389 -16.89 -2.22 19.56
CA THR A 389 -16.78 -3.25 18.52
C THR A 389 -18.10 -3.59 17.85
N ALA A 390 -19.14 -2.80 18.05
CA ALA A 390 -20.47 -3.02 17.47
C ALA A 390 -20.43 -3.21 15.95
N ALA A 391 -19.55 -2.48 15.25
CA ALA A 391 -19.35 -2.60 13.80
C ALA A 391 -18.53 -3.84 13.37
N TYR A 392 -17.79 -4.47 14.30
CA TYR A 392 -16.84 -5.55 14.03
C TYR A 392 -16.92 -6.66 15.09
N PRO A 393 -18.06 -7.36 15.23
CA PRO A 393 -18.24 -8.35 16.29
C PRO A 393 -17.22 -9.52 16.24
N GLN A 394 -16.72 -9.86 15.05
CA GLN A 394 -15.64 -10.83 14.86
C GLN A 394 -14.30 -10.38 15.47
N LEU A 395 -14.04 -9.06 15.52
CA LEU A 395 -12.85 -8.51 16.18
C LEU A 395 -12.91 -8.77 17.68
N ARG A 396 -14.09 -8.63 18.28
CA ARG A 396 -14.33 -8.91 19.70
C ARG A 396 -14.05 -10.38 20.02
N VAL A 397 -14.54 -11.30 19.19
CA VAL A 397 -14.25 -12.74 19.32
C VAL A 397 -12.74 -12.99 19.26
N ALA A 398 -12.07 -12.43 18.25
CA ALA A 398 -10.63 -12.60 18.05
C ALA A 398 -9.80 -11.95 19.17
N ALA A 399 -10.27 -10.85 19.76
CA ALA A 399 -9.63 -10.16 20.87
C ALA A 399 -9.59 -11.03 22.14
N ILE A 400 -10.60 -11.87 22.39
CA ILE A 400 -10.58 -12.83 23.51
C ILE A 400 -9.38 -13.78 23.37
N ALA A 401 -9.11 -14.26 22.16
CA ALA A 401 -7.96 -15.11 21.89
C ALA A 401 -6.62 -14.36 22.10
N LEU A 402 -6.54 -13.07 21.74
CA LEU A 402 -5.34 -12.26 22.00
C LEU A 402 -5.08 -12.12 23.50
N VAL A 403 -6.11 -11.77 24.28
CA VAL A 403 -6.01 -11.65 25.74
C VAL A 403 -5.64 -12.99 26.37
N ARG A 404 -6.26 -14.09 25.93
CA ARG A 404 -5.92 -15.44 26.40
C ARG A 404 -4.45 -15.73 26.19
N ASP A 405 -3.95 -15.54 24.97
CA ASP A 405 -2.55 -15.83 24.63
C ASP A 405 -1.58 -14.99 25.50
N ASP A 406 -1.84 -13.69 25.65
CA ASP A 406 -0.97 -12.77 26.39
C ASP A 406 -1.00 -13.03 27.91
N LEU A 407 -2.20 -13.19 28.49
CA LEU A 407 -2.37 -13.44 29.92
C LEU A 407 -1.76 -14.79 30.31
N THR A 408 -2.03 -15.85 29.53
CA THR A 408 -1.47 -17.18 29.84
C THR A 408 0.04 -17.23 29.66
N ALA A 409 0.60 -16.54 28.67
CA ALA A 409 2.05 -16.40 28.53
C ALA A 409 2.65 -15.67 29.74
N THR A 410 2.03 -14.56 30.17
CA THR A 410 2.49 -13.77 31.33
C THR A 410 2.45 -14.60 32.62
N LEU A 411 1.36 -15.35 32.85
CA LEU A 411 1.23 -16.21 34.03
C LEU A 411 2.27 -17.33 34.07
N ARG A 412 2.49 -17.99 32.93
CA ARG A 412 3.49 -19.07 32.79
C ARG A 412 4.93 -18.58 32.94
N ALA A 413 5.22 -17.35 32.50
CA ALA A 413 6.53 -16.74 32.68
C ALA A 413 6.86 -16.44 34.15
N GLY A 414 5.90 -16.58 35.08
CA GLY A 414 6.11 -16.41 36.51
C GLY A 414 6.26 -14.95 36.97
N GLY A 415 6.45 -14.01 36.03
CA GLY A 415 6.62 -12.59 36.31
C GLY A 415 5.39 -11.96 36.95
N GLY A 416 5.56 -11.33 38.11
CA GLY A 416 4.52 -10.57 38.82
C GLY A 416 4.18 -9.22 38.17
N GLY A 417 4.12 -9.17 36.84
CA GLY A 417 3.80 -7.94 36.10
C GLY A 417 2.37 -7.46 36.36
N ALA A 418 2.12 -6.16 36.21
CA ALA A 418 0.81 -5.55 36.44
C ALA A 418 -0.34 -6.19 35.63
N PHE A 419 -0.03 -6.84 34.50
CA PHE A 419 -0.99 -7.57 33.67
C PHE A 419 -1.36 -8.98 34.18
N ALA A 420 -0.60 -9.56 35.12
CA ALA A 420 -0.89 -10.86 35.73
C ALA A 420 -1.55 -10.75 37.13
N GLY A 421 -2.00 -9.56 37.51
CA GLY A 421 -2.64 -9.30 38.80
C GLY A 421 -4.17 -9.33 38.76
N PRO A 422 -4.83 -9.18 39.92
CA PRO A 422 -6.29 -9.24 40.03
C PRO A 422 -7.02 -8.15 39.22
N ARG A 423 -6.40 -6.99 39.06
CA ARG A 423 -6.95 -5.88 38.26
C ARG A 423 -7.26 -6.30 36.82
N THR A 424 -6.44 -7.17 36.23
CA THR A 424 -6.67 -7.66 34.87
C THR A 424 -8.00 -8.38 34.75
N LEU A 425 -8.32 -9.31 35.66
CA LEU A 425 -9.61 -9.99 35.62
C LEU A 425 -10.77 -9.13 36.10
N GLN A 426 -10.55 -8.23 37.06
CA GLN A 426 -11.58 -7.26 37.44
C GLN A 426 -12.04 -6.41 36.24
N THR A 427 -11.12 -6.07 35.33
CA THR A 427 -11.44 -5.32 34.11
C THR A 427 -11.97 -6.21 32.99
N LEU A 428 -11.32 -7.35 32.70
CA LEU A 428 -11.61 -8.14 31.50
C LEU A 428 -12.70 -9.21 31.71
N ALA A 429 -12.83 -9.79 32.91
CA ALA A 429 -13.79 -10.85 33.16
C ALA A 429 -15.25 -10.42 32.90
N PRO A 430 -15.71 -9.22 33.29
CA PRO A 430 -17.07 -8.78 32.96
C PRO A 430 -17.35 -8.67 31.45
N LEU A 431 -16.31 -8.43 30.63
CA LEU A 431 -16.41 -8.28 29.18
C LEU A 431 -16.34 -9.64 28.44
N VAL A 432 -15.62 -10.61 29.03
CA VAL A 432 -15.38 -11.94 28.44
C VAL A 432 -16.35 -12.99 29.00
N LEU A 433 -16.46 -13.09 30.33
CA LEU A 433 -17.15 -14.17 31.06
C LEU A 433 -18.62 -13.86 31.37
N ARG A 434 -19.25 -13.01 30.55
CA ARG A 434 -20.70 -12.74 30.58
C ARG A 434 -21.28 -12.89 29.19
N PRO A 435 -22.54 -13.36 29.05
CA PRO A 435 -23.22 -13.37 27.76
C PRO A 435 -23.46 -11.95 27.24
N SER A 436 -23.59 -11.82 25.92
CA SER A 436 -23.90 -10.57 25.22
C SER A 436 -25.09 -10.80 24.28
N PRO A 437 -26.27 -10.24 24.55
CA PRO A 437 -26.60 -9.35 25.68
C PRO A 437 -26.62 -10.10 27.04
N PRO A 438 -26.54 -9.39 28.18
CA PRO A 438 -26.49 -10.03 29.51
C PRO A 438 -27.69 -10.93 29.83
N ASN A 439 -28.85 -10.65 29.22
CA ASN A 439 -30.09 -11.40 29.40
C ASN A 439 -30.30 -12.49 28.33
N LEU A 440 -29.25 -12.88 27.57
CA LEU A 440 -29.35 -13.89 26.50
C LEU A 440 -30.08 -15.16 26.94
N PHE A 441 -29.77 -15.67 28.14
CA PHE A 441 -30.35 -16.92 28.65
C PHE A 441 -31.74 -16.76 29.29
N GLU A 442 -32.20 -15.52 29.51
CA GLU A 442 -33.53 -15.23 30.05
C GLU A 442 -34.60 -15.20 28.94
N GLN A 443 -34.19 -15.19 27.67
CA GLN A 443 -35.08 -15.14 26.52
C GLN A 443 -35.75 -16.50 26.30
N THR A 444 -37.06 -16.57 26.53
CA THR A 444 -37.86 -17.79 26.31
C THR A 444 -38.02 -18.15 24.83
N ASP A 445 -37.99 -17.15 23.95
CA ASP A 445 -38.29 -17.30 22.51
C ASP A 445 -37.06 -17.12 21.60
N LEU A 446 -35.86 -17.45 22.10
CA LEU A 446 -34.64 -17.36 21.28
C LEU A 446 -34.75 -18.28 20.04
N ASP A 447 -34.66 -17.69 18.86
CA ASP A 447 -34.51 -18.45 17.63
C ASP A 447 -33.07 -18.98 17.52
N VAL A 448 -32.93 -20.28 17.76
CA VAL A 448 -31.63 -20.99 17.74
C VAL A 448 -31.00 -20.93 16.34
N HIS A 449 -31.80 -20.89 15.27
CA HIS A 449 -31.25 -20.79 13.92
C HIS A 449 -30.60 -19.41 13.69
N SER A 450 -31.28 -18.32 14.08
CA SER A 450 -30.69 -16.98 14.06
C SER A 450 -29.45 -16.87 14.94
N PHE A 451 -29.54 -17.34 16.19
CA PHE A 451 -28.44 -17.26 17.17
C PHE A 451 -27.14 -17.87 16.65
N VAL A 452 -27.22 -19.03 15.99
CA VAL A 452 -26.01 -19.71 15.50
C VAL A 452 -25.33 -18.97 14.33
N GLN A 453 -26.05 -18.09 13.63
CA GLN A 453 -25.49 -17.23 12.59
C GLN A 453 -24.87 -15.94 13.14
N GLU A 454 -25.12 -15.63 14.42
CA GLU A 454 -24.53 -14.47 15.08
C GLU A 454 -23.09 -14.74 15.54
N ALA A 455 -22.40 -13.70 15.99
CA ALA A 455 -21.03 -13.82 16.50
C ALA A 455 -20.97 -14.39 17.93
N GLU A 456 -22.08 -14.34 18.67
CA GLU A 456 -22.12 -14.70 20.09
C GLU A 456 -21.76 -16.17 20.40
N PRO A 457 -22.21 -17.20 19.65
CA PRO A 457 -21.77 -18.58 19.86
C PRO A 457 -20.24 -18.73 19.77
N ALA A 458 -19.61 -18.10 18.78
CA ALA A 458 -18.16 -18.11 18.63
C ALA A 458 -17.47 -17.35 19.78
N ARG A 459 -18.05 -16.21 20.21
CA ARG A 459 -17.57 -15.44 21.36
C ARG A 459 -17.62 -16.26 22.66
N LEU A 460 -18.73 -16.95 22.93
CA LEU A 460 -18.91 -17.80 24.11
C LEU A 460 -17.91 -18.96 24.10
N THR A 461 -17.67 -19.56 22.93
CA THR A 461 -16.65 -20.60 22.77
C THR A 461 -15.26 -20.07 23.14
N GLU A 462 -14.85 -18.92 22.61
CA GLU A 462 -13.57 -18.30 22.97
C GLU A 462 -13.53 -17.86 24.45
N ALA A 463 -14.65 -17.43 25.03
CA ALA A 463 -14.74 -17.08 26.45
C ALA A 463 -14.53 -18.30 27.36
N LEU A 464 -15.08 -19.46 27.01
CA LEU A 464 -14.84 -20.72 27.73
C LEU A 464 -13.38 -21.17 27.57
N LEU A 465 -12.81 -21.07 26.37
CA LEU A 465 -11.40 -21.39 26.13
C LEU A 465 -10.46 -20.44 26.88
N PHE A 466 -10.82 -19.15 26.98
CA PHE A 466 -10.13 -18.18 27.83
C PHE A 466 -10.19 -18.62 29.30
N TYR A 467 -11.39 -18.90 29.81
CA TYR A 467 -11.58 -19.30 31.20
C TYR A 467 -10.80 -20.56 31.55
N TYR A 468 -10.91 -21.61 30.72
CA TYR A 468 -10.15 -22.84 30.83
C TYR A 468 -8.64 -22.57 30.87
N ALA A 469 -8.11 -21.82 29.91
CA ALA A 469 -6.67 -21.59 29.80
C ALA A 469 -6.11 -20.79 30.97
N VAL A 470 -6.86 -19.81 31.48
CA VAL A 470 -6.48 -19.03 32.66
C VAL A 470 -6.54 -19.89 33.93
N LEU A 471 -7.57 -20.71 34.12
CA LEU A 471 -7.66 -21.65 35.24
C LEU A 471 -6.45 -22.59 35.28
N VAL A 472 -6.05 -23.14 34.13
CA VAL A 472 -4.90 -24.06 34.02
C VAL A 472 -3.57 -23.31 34.24
N ALA A 473 -3.43 -22.09 33.73
CA ALA A 473 -2.18 -21.33 33.83
C ALA A 473 -1.97 -20.69 35.22
N ASP A 474 -3.02 -20.21 35.87
CA ASP A 474 -2.94 -19.49 37.14
C ASP A 474 -3.05 -20.43 38.36
N THR A 475 -2.10 -21.33 38.51
CA THR A 475 -2.07 -22.29 39.63
C THR A 475 -1.89 -21.62 41.00
N ALA A 476 -1.25 -20.46 41.04
CA ALA A 476 -1.01 -19.66 42.24
C ALA A 476 -2.13 -18.65 42.53
N ASN A 477 -3.21 -18.63 41.75
CA ASN A 477 -4.33 -17.70 41.89
C ASN A 477 -3.91 -16.21 41.94
N LYS A 478 -2.91 -15.81 41.16
CA LYS A 478 -2.42 -14.42 41.09
C LYS A 478 -3.49 -13.46 40.57
N THR A 479 -4.38 -13.96 39.72
CA THR A 479 -5.45 -13.16 39.09
C THR A 479 -6.73 -13.13 39.92
N GLY A 480 -6.87 -13.98 40.94
CA GLY A 480 -8.12 -14.15 41.70
C GLY A 480 -9.19 -14.98 40.97
N ILE A 481 -8.86 -15.63 39.84
CA ILE A 481 -9.82 -16.45 39.07
C ILE A 481 -10.36 -17.64 39.88
N ARG A 482 -9.56 -18.16 40.82
CA ARG A 482 -9.91 -19.30 41.68
C ARG A 482 -10.58 -18.88 42.99
N ASP A 483 -10.84 -17.58 43.19
CA ASP A 483 -11.56 -17.10 44.36
C ASP A 483 -12.99 -17.65 44.37
N LYS A 484 -13.46 -18.07 45.55
CA LYS A 484 -14.78 -18.71 45.70
C LYS A 484 -15.91 -17.86 45.12
N ASP A 485 -15.84 -16.54 45.31
CA ASP A 485 -16.85 -15.62 44.81
C ASP A 485 -16.80 -15.47 43.29
N THR A 486 -15.60 -15.40 42.70
CA THR A 486 -15.40 -15.39 41.24
C THR A 486 -15.92 -16.68 40.60
N LEU A 487 -15.56 -17.85 41.15
CA LEU A 487 -16.02 -19.15 40.66
C LEU A 487 -17.55 -19.27 40.72
N ARG A 488 -18.18 -18.83 41.82
CA ARG A 488 -19.65 -18.83 41.96
C ARG A 488 -20.31 -17.87 40.98
N SER A 489 -19.74 -16.68 40.79
CA SER A 489 -20.27 -15.69 39.85
C SER A 489 -20.25 -16.22 38.42
N VAL A 490 -19.12 -16.79 37.96
CA VAL A 490 -18.99 -17.35 36.60
C VAL A 490 -19.91 -18.57 36.43
N ASP A 491 -20.04 -19.41 37.46
CA ASP A 491 -20.95 -20.55 37.39
C ASP A 491 -22.41 -20.14 37.24
N ARG A 492 -22.86 -19.16 38.04
CA ARG A 492 -24.23 -18.62 37.98
C ARG A 492 -24.52 -17.88 36.66
N ASP A 493 -23.61 -17.01 36.24
CA ASP A 493 -23.87 -16.06 35.13
C ASP A 493 -23.60 -16.66 33.74
N LEU A 494 -22.81 -17.74 33.65
CA LEU A 494 -22.37 -18.30 32.36
C LEU A 494 -22.49 -19.83 32.29
N LEU A 495 -21.83 -20.57 33.19
CA LEU A 495 -21.67 -22.03 32.99
C LEU A 495 -22.98 -22.80 33.21
N GLN A 496 -23.72 -22.51 34.29
CA GLN A 496 -24.98 -23.18 34.58
C GLN A 496 -26.04 -22.91 33.49
N PRO A 497 -26.24 -21.65 33.01
CA PRO A 497 -27.11 -21.40 31.86
C PRO A 497 -26.68 -22.19 30.62
N LEU A 498 -25.39 -22.21 30.28
CA LEU A 498 -24.89 -22.97 29.13
C LEU A 498 -25.19 -24.47 29.24
N ARG A 499 -24.94 -25.09 30.41
CA ARG A 499 -25.27 -26.51 30.66
C ARG A 499 -26.76 -26.81 30.47
N GLN A 500 -27.64 -25.85 30.77
CA GLN A 500 -29.10 -26.03 30.66
C GLN A 500 -29.61 -25.84 29.22
N HIS A 501 -29.02 -24.93 28.46
CA HIS A 501 -29.53 -24.49 27.17
C HIS A 501 -28.87 -25.19 25.98
N VAL A 502 -27.54 -25.41 26.00
CA VAL A 502 -26.80 -25.98 24.85
C VAL A 502 -27.34 -27.35 24.40
N PRO A 503 -27.58 -28.33 25.30
CA PRO A 503 -28.13 -29.62 24.89
C PRO A 503 -29.53 -29.50 24.25
N LYS A 504 -30.36 -28.57 24.75
CA LYS A 504 -31.70 -28.31 24.20
C LYS A 504 -31.61 -27.69 22.81
N TRP A 505 -30.69 -26.76 22.61
CA TRP A 505 -30.46 -26.12 21.32
C TRP A 505 -29.94 -27.11 20.27
N ILE A 506 -29.00 -27.99 20.63
CA ILE A 506 -28.52 -29.07 19.76
C ILE A 506 -29.67 -30.01 19.36
N ALA A 507 -30.48 -30.46 20.33
CA ALA A 507 -31.63 -31.33 20.06
C ALA A 507 -32.67 -30.64 19.14
N LYS A 508 -32.93 -29.35 19.34
CA LYS A 508 -33.86 -28.56 18.51
C LYS A 508 -33.37 -28.44 17.06
N LEU A 509 -32.07 -28.23 16.84
CA LEU A 509 -31.49 -28.16 15.49
C LEU A 509 -31.50 -29.52 14.79
N GLN A 510 -31.22 -30.61 15.52
CA GLN A 510 -31.22 -31.97 14.98
C GLN A 510 -32.63 -32.46 14.59
N ALA A 511 -33.67 -31.98 15.27
CA ALA A 511 -35.06 -32.36 15.01
C ALA A 511 -35.74 -31.57 13.87
N SER A 512 -35.12 -30.50 13.39
CA SER A 512 -35.59 -29.76 12.22
C SER A 512 -35.15 -30.50 10.95
N ASP A 513 -35.92 -30.47 9.84
CA ASP A 513 -35.66 -31.28 8.62
C ASP A 513 -34.93 -30.52 7.49
N THR A 514 -34.42 -29.30 7.74
CA THR A 514 -33.77 -28.47 6.73
C THR A 514 -32.30 -28.87 6.42
N HIS A 515 -31.89 -28.87 5.15
CA HIS A 515 -30.56 -29.32 4.70
C HIS A 515 -29.36 -28.44 5.17
N SER A 516 -29.59 -27.44 6.03
CA SER A 516 -28.59 -26.48 6.55
C SER A 516 -28.00 -26.86 7.92
N HIS A 517 -28.37 -28.00 8.50
CA HIS A 517 -28.10 -28.30 9.92
C HIS A 517 -26.64 -28.60 10.29
N GLY A 518 -25.86 -29.15 9.36
CA GLY A 518 -24.50 -29.59 9.65
C GLY A 518 -23.64 -28.47 10.23
N HIS A 519 -23.67 -27.29 9.62
CA HIS A 519 -22.90 -26.14 10.08
C HIS A 519 -23.39 -25.57 11.41
N ALA A 520 -24.71 -25.53 11.63
CA ALA A 520 -25.28 -24.98 12.84
C ALA A 520 -25.04 -25.87 14.07
N VAL A 521 -25.17 -27.19 13.90
CA VAL A 521 -24.87 -28.17 14.95
C VAL A 521 -23.38 -28.14 15.30
N MET A 522 -22.49 -28.00 14.31
CA MET A 522 -21.04 -27.92 14.56
C MET A 522 -20.65 -26.69 15.40
N ALA A 523 -21.31 -25.54 15.20
CA ALA A 523 -21.03 -24.34 15.99
C ALA A 523 -21.34 -24.55 17.48
N LEU A 524 -22.45 -25.22 17.80
CA LEU A 524 -22.82 -25.55 19.18
C LEU A 524 -22.00 -26.71 19.76
N ALA A 525 -21.57 -27.67 18.94
CA ALA A 525 -20.69 -28.76 19.38
C ALA A 525 -19.33 -28.23 19.86
N GLY A 526 -18.80 -27.18 19.22
CA GLY A 526 -17.58 -26.50 19.69
C GLY A 526 -17.77 -25.86 21.07
N LEU A 527 -18.94 -25.27 21.31
CA LEU A 527 -19.30 -24.67 22.59
C LEU A 527 -19.46 -25.73 23.69
N GLU A 528 -20.12 -26.85 23.39
CA GLU A 528 -20.27 -28.01 24.29
C GLU A 528 -18.90 -28.58 24.67
N THR A 529 -18.02 -28.81 23.69
CA THR A 529 -16.65 -29.31 23.93
C THR A 529 -15.84 -28.35 24.80
N ALA A 530 -15.98 -27.05 24.59
CA ALA A 530 -15.30 -26.04 25.42
C ALA A 530 -15.82 -26.03 26.86
N LEU A 531 -17.12 -26.28 27.07
CA LEU A 531 -17.75 -26.38 28.38
C LEU A 531 -17.26 -27.61 29.15
N GLU A 532 -17.19 -28.77 28.49
CA GLU A 532 -16.64 -30.00 29.07
C GLU A 532 -15.21 -29.80 29.58
N ARG A 533 -14.35 -29.15 28.79
CA ARG A 533 -12.96 -28.84 29.20
C ARG A 533 -12.90 -27.94 30.43
N VAL A 534 -13.82 -26.98 30.56
CA VAL A 534 -13.91 -26.13 31.74
C VAL A 534 -14.31 -26.97 32.96
N ASP A 535 -15.26 -27.88 32.81
CA ASP A 535 -15.74 -28.74 33.89
C ASP A 535 -14.64 -29.70 34.37
N GLU A 536 -13.88 -30.29 33.45
CA GLU A 536 -12.68 -31.09 33.77
C GLU A 536 -11.65 -30.29 34.55
N ALA A 537 -11.32 -29.08 34.09
CA ALA A 537 -10.35 -28.22 34.77
C ALA A 537 -10.83 -27.84 36.18
N ARG A 538 -12.12 -27.54 36.35
CA ARG A 538 -12.69 -27.18 37.65
C ARG A 538 -12.74 -28.35 38.63
N ALA A 539 -12.91 -29.58 38.15
CA ALA A 539 -12.88 -30.77 39.00
C ALA A 539 -11.51 -31.00 39.67
N THR A 540 -10.45 -30.36 39.18
CA THR A 540 -9.10 -30.43 39.74
C THR A 540 -8.74 -29.32 40.73
N LEU A 541 -9.65 -28.35 40.94
CA LEU A 541 -9.49 -27.24 41.88
C LEU A 541 -10.00 -27.62 43.26
#